data_AF-A0A367J4F2-F1
#
_entry.id   AF-A0A367J4F2-F1
#
_cell.length_a   1.000
_cell.length_b   1.000
_cell.length_c   1.000
_cell.angle_alpha   90.00
_cell.angle_beta   90.00
_cell.angle_gamma   90.00
#
_symmetry.space_group_name_H-M   'P 1'
#
loop_
_entity.id
_entity.type
_entity.pdbx_description
1 polymer ?
#
loop_
_entity_poly.entity_id
_entity_poly.type
_entity_poly.pdbx_seq_one_letter_code
_entity_poly.pdbx_strand_id
1 'polypeptide(L)'
;MDHQLLEWLNAHVFPCEAAFNDTKYAAKVYRRVIQRFLANGTTTCSWFATIHLDACKALVDTIDELGQRAYVGKVNMDQNSP
;
A
#
# COMPACT_ATOMS: atom_id res chain seq x y z
N MET A 1 -15.22 -15.31 7.56
CA MET A 1 -15.08 -13.84 7.34
C MET A 1 -15.92 -13.23 8.44
N ASP A 2 -15.33 -13.04 9.62
CA ASP A 2 -16.11 -13.02 10.86
C ASP A 2 -16.13 -11.64 11.55
N HIS A 3 -15.67 -10.58 10.87
CA HIS A 3 -15.67 -9.20 11.39
C HIS A 3 -16.40 -8.26 10.43
N GLN A 4 -17.13 -7.28 10.99
CA GLN A 4 -17.66 -6.16 10.20
C GLN A 4 -16.53 -5.24 9.74
N LEU A 5 -16.76 -4.42 8.70
CA LEU A 5 -15.72 -3.59 8.08
C LEU A 5 -14.92 -2.75 9.08
N LEU A 6 -15.60 -2.01 9.95
CA LEU A 6 -14.92 -1.12 10.92
C LEU A 6 -14.10 -1.90 11.95
N GLU A 7 -14.61 -3.05 12.39
CA GLU A 7 -13.90 -3.93 13.31
C GLU A 7 -12.67 -4.54 12.64
N TRP A 8 -12.80 -4.98 11.38
CA TRP A 8 -11.71 -5.50 10.58
C TRP A 8 -10.60 -4.47 10.33
N LEU A 9 -10.97 -3.21 10.05
CA LEU A 9 -10.01 -2.13 9.88
C LEU A 9 -9.15 -1.95 11.14
N ASN A 10 -9.79 -1.88 12.31
CA ASN A 10 -9.11 -1.72 13.59
C ASN A 10 -8.27 -2.95 13.99
N ALA A 11 -8.80 -4.15 13.77
CA ALA A 11 -8.14 -5.39 14.20
C ALA A 11 -6.97 -5.79 13.29
N HIS A 12 -7.01 -5.44 12.00
CA HIS A 12 -6.06 -5.98 11.01
C HIS A 12 -5.41 -4.93 10.13
N VAL A 13 -6.18 -4.01 9.54
CA VAL A 13 -5.66 -3.11 8.50
C VAL A 13 -4.77 -2.03 9.10
N PHE A 14 -5.26 -1.29 10.09
CA PHE A 14 -4.50 -0.20 10.70
C PHE A 14 -3.18 -0.66 11.34
N PRO A 15 -3.12 -1.79 12.08
CA PRO A 15 -1.84 -2.32 12.57
C PRO A 15 -0.90 -2.73 11.43
N CYS A 16 -1.42 -3.27 10.33
CA CYS A 16 -0.62 -3.65 9.17
C CYS A 16 -0.06 -2.43 8.44
N GLU A 17 -0.89 -1.41 8.21
CA GLU A 17 -0.48 -0.15 7.57
C GLU A 17 0.53 0.63 8.42
N ALA A 18 0.44 0.56 9.74
CA ALA A 18 1.42 1.16 10.65
C ALA A 18 2.85 0.62 10.43
N ALA A 19 3.00 -0.65 10.02
CA ALA A 19 4.31 -1.24 9.72
C ALA A 19 5.01 -0.58 8.50
N PHE A 20 4.27 0.14 7.64
CA PHE A 20 4.83 0.87 6.51
C PHE A 20 5.58 2.15 6.91
N ASN A 21 5.60 2.51 8.20
CA ASN A 21 6.53 3.53 8.69
C ASN A 21 8.01 3.12 8.48
N ASP A 22 8.30 1.82 8.39
CA ASP A 22 9.61 1.32 7.94
C ASP A 22 9.65 1.23 6.40
N THR A 23 10.46 2.09 5.78
CA THR A 23 10.61 2.16 4.32
C THR A 23 11.22 0.89 3.72
N LYS A 24 12.03 0.13 4.47
CA LYS A 24 12.59 -1.16 3.99
C LYS A 24 11.51 -2.22 3.93
N TYR A 25 10.64 -2.26 4.95
CA TYR A 25 9.47 -3.12 4.95
C TYR A 25 8.54 -2.76 3.78
N ALA A 26 8.24 -1.47 3.61
CA ALA A 26 7.38 -0.97 2.54
C ALA A 26 7.90 -1.38 1.15
N ALA A 27 9.18 -1.11 0.85
CA ALA A 27 9.79 -1.46 -0.44
C ALA A 27 9.72 -2.97 -0.73
N LYS A 28 9.96 -3.82 0.28
CA LYS A 28 9.87 -5.29 0.14
C LYS A 28 8.44 -5.72 -0.20
N VAL A 29 7.43 -5.16 0.46
CA VAL A 29 6.02 -5.50 0.23
C VAL A 29 5.56 -5.00 -1.13
N TYR A 30 5.87 -3.75 -1.47
CA TYR A 30 5.49 -3.14 -2.75
C TYR A 30 6.07 -3.88 -3.95
N ARG A 31 7.36 -4.24 -3.90
CA ARG A 31 7.98 -5.00 -4.98
C ARG A 31 7.26 -6.33 -5.23
N ARG A 32 6.94 -7.05 -4.15
CA ARG A 32 6.23 -8.33 -4.22
C ARG A 32 4.83 -8.17 -4.83
N VAL A 33 4.05 -7.18 -4.40
CA VAL A 33 2.68 -7.01 -4.87
C VAL A 33 2.63 -6.55 -6.33
N ILE A 34 3.51 -5.63 -6.73
CA ILE A 34 3.55 -5.12 -8.12
C ILE A 34 3.97 -6.23 -9.08
N GLN A 35 5.02 -6.99 -8.75
CA GLN A 35 5.43 -8.16 -9.55
C GLN A 35 4.29 -9.17 -9.69
N ARG A 36 3.54 -9.41 -8.60
CA ARG A 36 2.37 -10.30 -8.65
C ARG A 36 1.28 -9.75 -9.57
N PHE A 37 1.00 -8.44 -9.51
CA PHE A 37 -0.02 -7.82 -10.35
C PHE A 37 0.34 -7.88 -11.82
N LEU A 38 1.59 -7.56 -12.17
CA LEU A 38 2.10 -7.68 -13.54
C LEU A 38 2.05 -9.13 -14.04
N ALA A 39 2.43 -10.09 -13.20
CA ALA A 39 2.34 -11.52 -13.54
C ALA A 39 0.89 -12.01 -13.76
N ASN A 40 -0.11 -11.32 -13.20
CA ASN A 40 -1.53 -11.60 -13.43
C ASN A 40 -2.15 -10.67 -14.49
N GLY A 41 -1.33 -9.98 -15.29
CA GLY A 41 -1.79 -9.14 -16.40
C GLY A 41 -2.35 -7.77 -16.01
N THR A 42 -2.25 -7.36 -14.75
CA THR A 42 -2.65 -6.01 -14.33
C THR A 42 -1.56 -5.00 -14.69
N THR A 43 -1.68 -4.43 -15.88
CA THR A 43 -0.73 -3.46 -16.44
C THR A 43 -0.95 -2.03 -15.95
N THR A 44 -2.16 -1.71 -15.44
CA THR A 44 -2.48 -0.41 -14.83
C THR A 44 -3.21 -0.58 -13.50
N CYS A 45 -2.82 0.14 -12.45
CA CYS A 45 -3.48 0.09 -11.14
C CYS A 45 -3.64 1.48 -10.49
N SER A 46 -4.67 1.66 -9.66
CA SER A 46 -4.85 2.85 -8.81
C SER A 46 -4.65 2.43 -7.36
N TRP A 47 -3.47 2.71 -6.81
CA TRP A 47 -3.05 2.25 -5.50
C TRP A 47 -3.44 3.23 -4.39
N PHE A 48 -4.07 2.70 -3.35
CA PHE A 48 -4.07 3.32 -2.02
C PHE A 48 -2.81 2.85 -1.30
N ALA A 49 -1.96 3.80 -0.92
CA ALA A 49 -0.75 3.52 -0.16
C ALA A 49 -1.07 3.59 1.35
N THR A 50 -0.24 4.28 2.14
CA THR A 50 -0.52 4.56 3.56
C THR A 50 -0.40 6.05 3.85
N ILE A 51 -0.55 6.46 5.10
CA ILE A 51 -0.36 7.86 5.51
C ILE A 51 1.09 8.33 5.39
N HIS A 52 2.06 7.39 5.40
CA HIS A 52 3.49 7.64 5.45
C HIS A 52 4.04 8.09 4.08
N LEU A 53 4.59 9.30 4.02
CA LEU A 53 5.07 9.89 2.77
C LEU A 53 6.22 9.11 2.15
N ASP A 54 7.20 8.69 2.95
CA ASP A 54 8.40 8.02 2.41
C ASP A 54 8.10 6.60 1.92
N ALA A 55 7.11 5.91 2.54
CA ALA A 55 6.58 4.67 2.00
C ALA A 55 5.91 4.89 0.63
N CYS A 56 5.13 5.96 0.48
CA CYS A 56 4.50 6.29 -0.79
C CYS A 56 5.53 6.59 -1.89
N LYS A 57 6.62 7.28 -1.57
CA LYS A 57 7.73 7.50 -2.51
C LYS A 57 8.37 6.17 -2.91
N ALA A 58 8.65 5.28 -1.96
CA ALA A 58 9.19 3.96 -2.24
C ALA A 58 8.26 3.12 -3.14
N LEU A 59 6.95 3.25 -3.01
CA LEU A 59 5.98 2.64 -3.92
C LEU A 59 6.12 3.20 -5.34
N VAL A 60 6.20 4.52 -5.50
CA VAL A 60 6.40 5.17 -6.80
C VAL A 60 7.71 4.71 -7.45
N ASP A 61 8.82 4.72 -6.71
CA ASP A 61 10.12 4.27 -7.21
C ASP A 61 10.07 2.81 -7.67
N THR A 62 9.38 1.95 -6.91
CA THR A 62 9.22 0.53 -7.26
C THR A 62 8.34 0.32 -8.49
N ILE A 63 7.28 1.14 -8.65
CA ILE A 63 6.39 1.09 -9.82
C ILE A 63 7.16 1.49 -11.08
N ASP A 64 7.95 2.57 -11.00
CA ASP A 64 8.78 3.06 -12.10
C ASP A 64 9.82 2.01 -12.51
N GLU A 65 10.51 1.42 -11.54
CA GLU A 65 11.50 0.35 -11.78
C GLU A 65 10.87 -0.88 -12.47
N LEU A 66 9.65 -1.27 -12.08
CA LEU A 66 8.96 -2.45 -12.62
C LEU A 66 8.12 -2.16 -13.86
N GLY A 67 7.98 -0.89 -14.25
CA GLY A 67 7.26 -0.47 -15.47
C GLY A 67 5.74 -0.65 -15.42
N GLN A 68 5.12 -0.70 -14.25
CA GLN A 68 3.65 -0.71 -14.14
C GLN A 68 3.12 0.73 -14.36
N ARG A 69 2.03 0.89 -15.12
CA ARG A 69 1.33 2.18 -15.16
C ARG A 69 0.51 2.33 -13.88
N ALA A 70 0.57 3.48 -13.20
CA ALA A 70 -0.22 3.60 -11.97
C ALA A 70 -0.61 5.03 -11.59
N TYR A 71 -1.69 5.11 -10.80
CA TYR A 71 -1.96 6.24 -9.91
C TYR A 71 -1.60 5.82 -8.49
N VAL A 72 -0.93 6.69 -7.74
CA VAL A 72 -0.55 6.45 -6.34
C VAL A 72 -1.14 7.54 -5.46
N GLY A 73 -2.02 7.15 -4.54
CA GLY A 73 -2.61 8.03 -3.55
C GLY A 73 -2.00 7.82 -2.17
N LYS A 74 -1.32 8.85 -1.64
CA LYS A 74 -1.04 8.91 -0.20
C LYS A 74 -2.37 9.01 0.53
N VAL A 75 -2.60 8.10 1.47
CA VAL A 75 -3.82 8.14 2.28
C VAL A 75 -3.76 9.35 3.21
N ASN A 76 -4.88 10.07 3.32
CA ASN A 76 -5.04 11.22 4.20
C ASN A 76 -6.13 10.90 5.21
N MET A 77 -5.74 10.77 6.47
CA MET A 77 -6.63 10.43 7.58
C MET A 77 -6.16 11.19 8.82
N ASP A 78 -7.08 11.89 9.49
CA ASP A 78 -6.82 12.72 10.68
C ASP A 78 -7.90 12.53 11.78
N GLN A 79 -8.93 11.71 11.52
CA GLN A 79 -10.03 11.43 12.45
C GLN A 79 -10.40 9.96 12.42
N ASN A 80 -10.65 9.39 13.60
CA ASN A 80 -10.99 7.96 13.78
C ASN A 80 -10.03 7.02 13.03
N SER A 81 -8.76 7.42 12.96
CA SER A 81 -7.69 6.75 12.22
C SER A 81 -6.48 6.52 13.13
N PRO A 82 -5.62 5.54 12.81
CA PRO A 82 -4.30 5.41 13.44
C PRO A 82 -3.40 6.61 13.13
#